data_AF-A0A497PLN1-F1
#
_entry.id   AF-A0A497PLN1-F1
#
_cell.length_a   1.000
_cell.length_b   1.000
_cell.length_c   1.000
_cell.angle_alpha   90.00
_cell.angle_beta   90.00
_cell.angle_gamma   90.00
#
_symmetry.space_group_name_H-M   'P 1'
#
loop_
_entity.id
_entity.type
_entity.pdbx_description
1 polymer ?
#
loop_
_entity_poly.entity_id
_entity_poly.type
_entity_poly.pdbx_seq_one_letter_code
_entity_poly.pdbx_strand_id
1 'polypeptide(L)'
;MKRNVALIILFALVLATYSCAPMFERPRAGVQREAIVPPPVDPSLIEERLNTIAKALQRQDLSTTERTVLYSLQEVYQGMKTQPSALNERQYYRDAIRKLFYGLSSLEDLYLSRRPQLGPEGKSAIGVFCEKTDEILDAYLSGNYKAVIDQCIELKKNFGPDALTPEIGLVFALSLAHQGMVKDAIAIGEQIANKLQTRPDLVILRAHLAQWHLKMGDKEGALRNYEKLEDLLDERERVRKKLAASLGPIPIKTAREQTREIEPPVNPVENAPETQEAAVIPLNQFLAQIQNLIQDRKFEKARDLIKRRRHQTTSREELEKLSEAIKEVDAREDEFLQERISVLSEQSQVLGEAESLIEEERYEEALSKLSLLSSESVDNVELSRLKNSAITGIINRERNKAARLFLAAKNCEDQEKKERYLRSCLEILKSLVDRFPASPLIYKVKDHIQRVTMELEKLG
;
A
#
# COMPACT_ATOMS: atom_id res chain seq x y z
N MET A 1 -25.07 -72.73 -65.41
CA MET A 1 -25.19 -72.49 -63.95
C MET A 1 -23.93 -72.79 -63.11
N LYS A 2 -22.81 -73.28 -63.68
CA LYS A 2 -21.58 -73.56 -62.90
C LYS A 2 -20.55 -72.42 -62.86
N ARG A 3 -20.68 -71.38 -63.71
CA ARG A 3 -19.71 -70.27 -63.81
C ARG A 3 -19.96 -69.10 -62.84
N ASN A 4 -21.18 -68.97 -62.33
CA ASN A 4 -21.56 -67.89 -61.41
C ASN A 4 -21.31 -68.25 -59.93
N VAL A 5 -21.19 -69.54 -59.60
CA VAL A 5 -20.87 -70.00 -58.23
C VAL A 5 -19.40 -69.78 -57.90
N ALA A 6 -18.50 -69.96 -58.86
CA ALA A 6 -17.06 -69.70 -58.67
C ALA A 6 -16.76 -68.21 -58.44
N LEU A 7 -17.50 -67.30 -59.07
CA LEU A 7 -17.34 -65.86 -58.92
C LEU A 7 -17.85 -65.35 -57.56
N ILE A 8 -18.89 -65.97 -57.00
CA ILE A 8 -19.42 -65.64 -55.68
C ILE A 8 -18.48 -66.14 -54.57
N ILE A 9 -17.87 -67.33 -54.76
CA ILE A 9 -16.89 -67.88 -53.80
C ILE A 9 -15.59 -67.06 -53.82
N LEU A 10 -15.15 -66.58 -54.99
CA LEU A 10 -13.97 -65.72 -55.09
C LEU A 10 -14.20 -64.34 -54.44
N PHE A 11 -15.41 -63.78 -54.55
CA PHE A 11 -15.76 -62.50 -53.92
C PHE A 11 -15.91 -62.61 -52.40
N ALA A 12 -16.43 -63.74 -51.90
CA ALA A 12 -16.51 -64.02 -50.46
C ALA A 12 -15.13 -64.21 -49.82
N LEU A 13 -14.15 -64.76 -50.56
CA LEU A 13 -12.79 -64.95 -50.03
C LEU A 13 -12.00 -63.63 -49.93
N VAL A 14 -12.22 -62.69 -50.84
CA VAL A 14 -11.56 -61.36 -50.81
C VAL A 14 -12.13 -60.46 -49.70
N LEU A 15 -13.40 -60.63 -49.33
CA LEU A 15 -14.01 -59.92 -48.19
C LEU A 15 -13.57 -60.47 -46.83
N ALA A 16 -13.13 -61.74 -46.75
CA ALA A 16 -12.63 -62.34 -45.51
C ALA A 16 -11.17 -61.93 -45.17
N THR A 17 -10.39 -61.43 -46.13
CA THR A 17 -8.98 -61.04 -45.90
C THR A 17 -8.79 -59.57 -45.53
N TYR A 18 -9.84 -58.75 -45.45
CA TYR A 18 -9.78 -57.36 -44.98
C TYR A 18 -10.08 -57.19 -43.48
N SER A 19 -10.18 -58.29 -42.71
CA SER A 19 -10.51 -58.27 -41.27
C SER A 19 -9.32 -58.35 -40.31
N CYS A 20 -8.10 -58.04 -40.77
CA CYS A 20 -6.95 -57.85 -39.88
C CYS A 20 -6.22 -56.55 -40.21
N ALA A 21 -6.92 -55.42 -40.10
CA ALA A 21 -6.23 -54.19 -39.75
C ALA A 21 -5.75 -54.33 -38.29
N PRO A 22 -4.47 -54.08 -37.97
CA PRO A 22 -4.04 -54.04 -36.58
C PRO A 22 -4.88 -52.99 -35.87
N MET A 23 -5.56 -53.40 -34.81
CA MET A 23 -6.29 -52.51 -33.93
C MET A 23 -5.26 -51.50 -33.44
N PHE A 24 -5.33 -50.26 -33.96
CA PHE A 24 -4.53 -49.16 -33.48
C PHE A 24 -4.96 -48.97 -32.03
N GLU A 25 -4.22 -49.57 -31.10
CA GLU A 25 -4.33 -49.20 -29.69
C GLU A 25 -4.07 -47.71 -29.68
N ARG A 26 -5.13 -46.92 -29.41
CA ARG A 26 -4.92 -45.55 -28.96
C ARG A 26 -3.86 -45.67 -27.87
N PRO A 27 -2.74 -44.94 -27.96
CA PRO A 27 -1.79 -44.92 -26.86
C PRO A 27 -2.65 -44.68 -25.63
N ARG A 28 -2.61 -45.60 -24.64
CA ARG A 28 -3.28 -45.37 -23.35
C ARG A 28 -2.93 -43.95 -23.01
N ALA A 29 -3.93 -43.07 -22.98
CA ALA A 29 -3.72 -41.68 -22.64
C ALA A 29 -2.93 -41.75 -21.34
N GLY A 30 -1.62 -41.45 -21.43
CA GLY A 30 -0.75 -41.54 -20.27
C GLY A 30 -1.46 -40.74 -19.21
N VAL A 31 -1.70 -41.34 -18.03
CA VAL A 31 -2.44 -40.74 -16.92
C VAL A 31 -2.14 -39.25 -16.96
N GLN A 32 -3.08 -38.45 -17.47
CA GLN A 32 -2.86 -37.03 -17.56
C GLN A 32 -2.66 -36.67 -16.10
N ARG A 33 -1.44 -36.27 -15.73
CA ARG A 33 -1.20 -35.69 -14.40
C ARG A 33 -2.31 -34.67 -14.26
N GLU A 34 -3.26 -34.92 -13.36
CA GLU A 34 -4.40 -34.03 -13.18
C GLU A 34 -3.82 -32.64 -13.07
N ALA A 35 -4.09 -31.80 -14.07
CA ALA A 35 -3.58 -30.45 -14.06
C ALA A 35 -4.22 -29.80 -12.83
N ILE A 36 -3.43 -29.58 -11.79
CA ILE A 36 -3.91 -28.92 -10.58
C ILE A 36 -4.23 -27.50 -11.01
N VAL A 37 -5.52 -27.18 -11.08
CA VAL A 37 -5.98 -25.85 -11.44
C VAL A 37 -5.74 -24.95 -10.23
N PRO A 38 -5.09 -23.79 -10.39
CA PRO A 38 -4.92 -22.87 -9.28
C PRO A 38 -6.30 -22.46 -8.74
N PRO A 39 -6.47 -22.36 -7.41
CA PRO A 39 -7.72 -21.92 -6.83
C PRO A 39 -8.12 -20.53 -7.36
N PRO A 40 -9.43 -20.25 -7.48
CA PRO A 40 -9.95 -19.02 -8.10
C PRO A 40 -9.61 -17.76 -7.31
N VAL A 41 -9.33 -17.92 -6.02
CA VAL A 41 -8.94 -16.86 -5.11
C VAL A 41 -7.60 -17.26 -4.50
N ASP A 42 -6.70 -16.29 -4.37
CA ASP A 42 -5.43 -16.50 -3.70
C ASP A 42 -5.66 -17.10 -2.30
N PRO A 43 -5.05 -18.26 -1.97
CA PRO A 43 -5.20 -18.87 -0.66
C PRO A 43 -4.85 -17.92 0.50
N SER A 44 -3.92 -17.00 0.29
CA SER A 44 -3.55 -15.99 1.30
C SER A 44 -4.72 -15.06 1.64
N LEU A 45 -5.50 -14.63 0.64
CA LEU A 45 -6.69 -13.78 0.84
C LEU A 45 -7.79 -14.54 1.61
N ILE A 46 -7.99 -15.82 1.31
CA ILE A 46 -8.96 -16.66 2.03
C ILE A 46 -8.55 -16.78 3.50
N GLU A 47 -7.26 -16.94 3.78
CA GLU A 47 -6.75 -17.03 5.15
C GLU A 47 -6.84 -15.71 5.92
N GLU A 48 -6.53 -14.58 5.27
CA GLU A 48 -6.73 -13.25 5.84
C GLU A 48 -8.19 -13.07 6.29
N ARG A 49 -9.16 -13.37 5.42
CA ARG A 49 -10.59 -13.24 5.73
C ARG A 49 -11.04 -14.14 6.88
N LEU A 50 -10.54 -15.38 6.93
CA LEU A 50 -10.82 -16.30 8.04
C LEU A 50 -10.28 -15.78 9.37
N ASN A 51 -9.09 -15.19 9.37
CA ASN A 51 -8.50 -14.59 10.57
C ASN A 51 -9.32 -13.38 11.04
N THR A 52 -9.76 -12.51 10.13
CA THR A 52 -10.64 -11.37 10.47
C THR A 52 -11.95 -11.84 11.10
N ILE A 53 -12.61 -12.85 10.52
CA ILE A 53 -13.85 -13.42 11.06
C ILE A 53 -13.61 -14.06 12.44
N ALA A 54 -12.51 -14.79 12.60
CA ALA A 54 -12.15 -15.39 13.88
C ALA A 54 -11.92 -14.33 14.97
N LYS A 55 -11.22 -13.23 14.67
CA LYS A 55 -11.05 -12.09 15.58
C LYS A 55 -12.39 -11.43 15.92
N ALA A 56 -13.27 -11.25 14.93
CA ALA A 56 -14.59 -10.68 15.15
C ALA A 56 -15.43 -11.55 16.10
N LEU A 57 -15.45 -12.86 15.91
CA LEU A 57 -16.20 -13.82 16.75
C LEU A 57 -15.76 -13.84 18.22
N GLN A 58 -14.54 -13.39 18.54
CA GLN A 58 -14.03 -13.25 19.91
C GLN A 58 -14.66 -12.08 20.67
N ARG A 59 -15.26 -11.11 19.96
CA ARG A 59 -15.91 -9.98 20.61
C ARG A 59 -17.20 -10.42 21.33
N GLN A 60 -17.47 -9.83 22.48
CA GLN A 60 -18.64 -10.17 23.30
C GLN A 60 -19.90 -9.38 22.94
N ASP A 61 -19.76 -8.31 22.15
CA ASP A 61 -20.83 -7.38 21.77
C ASP A 61 -21.68 -7.85 20.58
N LEU A 62 -21.34 -8.99 19.96
CA LEU A 62 -22.08 -9.55 18.85
C LEU A 62 -23.38 -10.21 19.31
N SER A 63 -24.48 -9.83 18.67
CA SER A 63 -25.77 -10.50 18.81
C SER A 63 -25.75 -11.91 18.20
N THR A 64 -26.72 -12.74 18.60
CA THR A 64 -26.84 -14.12 18.11
C THR A 64 -26.94 -14.20 16.59
N THR A 65 -27.68 -13.28 15.97
CA THR A 65 -27.82 -13.19 14.51
C THR A 65 -26.51 -12.82 13.82
N GLU A 66 -25.75 -11.87 14.36
CA GLU A 66 -24.44 -11.49 13.82
C GLU A 66 -23.42 -12.63 13.92
N ARG A 67 -23.42 -13.36 15.04
CA ARG A 67 -22.58 -14.55 15.20
C ARG A 67 -22.93 -15.63 14.18
N THR A 68 -24.22 -15.89 13.93
CA THR A 68 -24.65 -16.88 12.92
C THR A 68 -24.18 -16.51 11.52
N VAL A 69 -24.26 -15.23 11.13
CA VAL A 69 -23.75 -14.76 9.83
C VAL A 69 -22.23 -14.90 9.73
N LEU A 70 -21.49 -14.55 10.79
CA LEU A 70 -20.03 -14.72 10.82
C LEU A 70 -19.62 -16.20 10.74
N TYR A 71 -20.31 -17.12 11.43
CA TYR A 71 -20.05 -18.56 11.30
C TYR A 71 -20.36 -19.08 9.89
N SER A 72 -21.47 -18.64 9.29
CA SER A 72 -21.82 -18.98 7.90
C SER A 72 -20.73 -18.52 6.92
N LEU A 73 -20.26 -17.28 7.05
CA LEU A 73 -19.14 -16.77 6.25
C LEU A 73 -17.85 -17.55 6.48
N GLN A 74 -17.53 -17.89 7.73
CA GLN A 74 -16.36 -18.70 8.07
C GLN A 74 -16.40 -20.07 7.36
N GLU A 75 -17.54 -20.75 7.36
CA GLU A 75 -17.74 -22.03 6.69
C GLU A 75 -17.56 -21.91 5.16
N VAL A 76 -18.10 -20.83 4.57
CA VAL A 76 -17.95 -20.53 3.14
C VAL A 76 -16.48 -20.38 2.77
N TYR A 77 -15.71 -19.57 3.51
CA TYR A 77 -14.28 -19.37 3.26
C TYR A 77 -13.45 -20.64 3.52
N GLN A 78 -13.76 -21.41 4.57
CA GLN A 78 -13.09 -22.69 4.83
C GLN A 78 -13.28 -23.69 3.68
N GLY A 79 -14.49 -23.73 3.10
CA GLY A 79 -14.78 -24.58 1.94
C GLY A 79 -13.91 -24.26 0.71
N MET A 80 -13.48 -23.00 0.55
CA MET A 80 -12.66 -22.56 -0.58
C MET A 80 -11.17 -22.89 -0.46
N LYS A 81 -10.71 -23.36 0.71
CA LYS A 81 -9.32 -23.83 0.87
C LYS A 81 -9.03 -25.10 0.07
N THR A 82 -10.06 -25.81 -0.37
CA THR A 82 -9.91 -27.07 -1.12
C THR A 82 -9.53 -26.78 -2.58
N GLN A 83 -8.49 -27.42 -3.10
CA GLN A 83 -8.08 -27.30 -4.50
C GLN A 83 -9.02 -28.11 -5.39
N PRO A 84 -9.59 -27.52 -6.46
CA PRO A 84 -10.38 -28.26 -7.43
C PRO A 84 -9.49 -29.21 -8.23
N SER A 85 -9.96 -30.43 -8.48
CA SER A 85 -9.42 -31.25 -9.57
C SER A 85 -9.84 -30.66 -10.92
N ALA A 86 -8.98 -30.75 -11.94
CA ALA A 86 -9.29 -30.26 -13.30
C ALA A 86 -10.62 -30.83 -13.86
N LEU A 87 -11.01 -32.03 -13.46
CA LEU A 87 -12.25 -32.68 -13.90
C LEU A 87 -13.51 -32.04 -13.29
N ASN A 88 -13.40 -31.40 -12.12
CA ASN A 88 -14.52 -30.85 -11.36
C ASN A 88 -14.48 -29.33 -11.22
N GLU A 89 -13.57 -28.65 -11.89
CA GLU A 89 -13.34 -27.20 -11.84
C GLU A 89 -14.64 -26.39 -11.99
N ARG A 90 -15.45 -26.70 -13.00
CA ARG A 90 -16.72 -26.01 -13.27
C ARG A 90 -17.77 -26.21 -12.17
N GLN A 91 -17.80 -27.41 -11.58
CA GLN A 91 -18.72 -27.74 -10.49
C GLN A 91 -18.29 -27.04 -9.21
N TYR A 92 -16.99 -27.10 -8.91
CA TYR A 92 -16.37 -26.39 -7.79
C TYR A 92 -16.65 -24.88 -7.85
N TYR A 93 -16.46 -24.24 -9.01
CA TYR A 93 -16.77 -22.81 -9.17
C TYR A 93 -18.24 -22.50 -8.95
N ARG A 94 -19.14 -23.32 -9.50
CA ARG A 94 -20.58 -23.15 -9.31
C ARG A 94 -20.96 -23.24 -7.83
N ASP A 95 -20.37 -24.18 -7.10
CA ASP A 95 -20.65 -24.38 -5.68
C ASP A 95 -20.03 -23.29 -4.80
N ALA A 96 -18.81 -22.83 -5.12
CA ALA A 96 -18.18 -21.69 -4.47
C ALA A 96 -18.98 -20.40 -4.66
N ILE A 97 -19.43 -20.11 -5.88
CA ILE A 97 -20.27 -18.94 -6.19
C ILE A 97 -21.61 -19.02 -5.44
N ARG A 98 -22.26 -20.19 -5.40
CA ARG A 98 -23.52 -20.38 -4.64
C ARG A 98 -23.33 -20.13 -3.15
N LYS A 99 -22.25 -20.65 -2.57
CA LYS A 99 -21.91 -20.45 -1.16
C LYS A 99 -21.63 -18.98 -0.84
N LEU A 100 -20.88 -18.28 -1.71
CA LEU A 100 -20.67 -16.83 -1.60
C LEU A 100 -21.96 -16.05 -1.68
N PHE A 101 -22.80 -16.38 -2.67
CA PHE A 101 -24.09 -15.72 -2.85
C PHE A 101 -24.98 -15.90 -1.61
N TYR A 102 -25.07 -17.11 -1.08
CA TYR A 102 -25.83 -17.37 0.15
C TYR A 102 -25.29 -16.61 1.36
N GLY A 103 -23.96 -16.57 1.53
CA GLY A 103 -23.31 -15.80 2.60
C GLY A 103 -23.56 -14.29 2.45
N LEU A 104 -23.48 -13.77 1.23
CA LEU A 104 -23.76 -12.36 0.92
C LEU A 104 -25.23 -12.03 1.17
N SER A 105 -26.17 -12.81 0.68
CA SER A 105 -27.60 -12.60 0.88
C SER A 105 -27.98 -12.66 2.37
N SER A 106 -27.37 -13.56 3.15
CA SER A 106 -27.59 -13.60 4.60
C SER A 106 -27.10 -12.33 5.31
N LEU A 107 -26.01 -11.73 4.80
CA LEU A 107 -25.46 -10.48 5.32
C LEU A 107 -26.29 -9.26 4.86
N GLU A 108 -26.76 -9.26 3.61
CA GLU A 108 -27.73 -8.30 3.08
C GLU A 108 -29.03 -8.34 3.89
N ASP A 109 -29.60 -9.52 4.14
CA ASP A 109 -30.82 -9.68 4.92
C ASP A 109 -30.61 -9.16 6.36
N LEU A 110 -29.48 -9.45 6.99
CA LEU A 110 -29.16 -8.92 8.31
C LEU A 110 -29.10 -7.39 8.30
N TYR A 111 -28.42 -6.80 7.31
CA TYR A 111 -28.21 -5.35 7.19
C TYR A 111 -29.46 -4.57 6.74
N LEU A 112 -30.33 -5.19 5.94
CA LEU A 112 -31.56 -4.58 5.44
C LEU A 112 -32.72 -4.79 6.41
N SER A 113 -32.77 -5.93 7.11
CA SER A 113 -33.85 -6.25 8.07
C SER A 113 -33.66 -5.56 9.42
N ARG A 114 -32.42 -5.48 9.92
CA ARG A 114 -32.07 -4.49 10.93
C ARG A 114 -31.69 -3.24 10.17
N ARG A 115 -32.60 -2.26 10.03
CA ARG A 115 -32.13 -0.88 9.78
C ARG A 115 -31.00 -0.64 10.79
N PRO A 116 -29.74 -0.43 10.37
CA PRO A 116 -28.70 -0.10 11.32
C PRO A 116 -29.24 1.08 12.13
N GLN A 117 -29.12 1.02 13.46
CA GLN A 117 -29.49 2.16 14.29
C GLN A 117 -28.78 3.35 13.68
N LEU A 118 -29.59 4.21 13.05
CA LEU A 118 -29.09 5.35 12.33
C LEU A 118 -28.25 6.12 13.35
N GLY A 119 -27.02 6.47 12.98
CA GLY A 119 -26.26 7.44 13.77
C GLY A 119 -27.07 8.74 13.93
N PRO A 120 -26.57 9.71 14.70
CA PRO A 120 -27.30 10.95 15.00
C PRO A 120 -27.87 11.72 13.78
N GLU A 121 -27.49 11.38 12.54
CA GLU A 121 -27.95 12.01 11.30
C GLU A 121 -28.77 11.13 10.32
N GLY A 122 -29.18 9.90 10.65
CA GLY A 122 -29.98 9.14 9.68
C GLY A 122 -29.18 8.47 8.55
N LYS A 123 -27.85 8.36 8.66
CA LYS A 123 -27.00 7.70 7.67
C LYS A 123 -26.56 6.30 8.10
N SER A 124 -26.48 5.38 7.15
CA SER A 124 -25.96 4.03 7.37
C SER A 124 -24.44 4.05 7.45
N ALA A 125 -23.84 3.10 8.18
CA ALA A 125 -22.37 3.01 8.28
C ALA A 125 -21.68 2.86 6.91
N ILE A 126 -22.32 2.19 5.95
CA ILE A 126 -21.83 2.07 4.57
C ILE A 126 -21.90 3.42 3.86
N GLY A 127 -22.99 4.16 4.01
CA GLY A 127 -23.13 5.49 3.43
C GLY A 127 -22.05 6.44 3.93
N VAL A 128 -21.82 6.48 5.25
CA VAL A 128 -20.76 7.30 5.86
C VAL A 128 -19.37 6.85 5.38
N PHE A 129 -19.13 5.55 5.24
CA PHE A 129 -17.87 5.04 4.72
C PHE A 129 -17.63 5.49 3.27
N CYS A 130 -18.62 5.31 2.39
CA CYS A 130 -18.52 5.72 0.98
C CYS A 130 -18.30 7.23 0.83
N GLU A 131 -19.07 8.05 1.55
CA GLU A 131 -18.91 9.50 1.55
C GLU A 131 -17.49 9.89 1.96
N LYS A 132 -16.95 9.31 3.04
CA LYS A 132 -15.58 9.58 3.47
C LYS A 132 -14.53 9.11 2.46
N THR A 133 -14.74 7.97 1.79
CA THR A 133 -13.79 7.53 0.75
C THR A 133 -13.80 8.45 -0.46
N ASP A 134 -14.95 8.99 -0.85
CA ASP A 134 -15.06 9.95 -1.94
C ASP A 134 -14.38 11.28 -1.56
N GLU A 135 -14.59 11.77 -0.33
CA GLU A 135 -13.91 12.96 0.21
C GLU A 135 -12.37 12.80 0.18
N ILE A 136 -11.86 11.62 0.53
CA ILE A 136 -10.42 11.31 0.49
C ILE A 136 -9.89 11.41 -0.94
N LEU A 137 -10.60 10.82 -1.90
CA LEU A 137 -10.19 10.83 -3.30
C LEU A 137 -10.25 12.25 -3.88
N ASP A 138 -11.30 13.01 -3.60
CA ASP A 138 -11.44 14.40 -4.04
C ASP A 138 -10.35 15.30 -3.44
N ALA A 139 -10.02 15.11 -2.16
CA ALA A 139 -8.91 15.82 -1.51
C ALA A 139 -7.57 15.49 -2.19
N TYR A 140 -7.33 14.23 -2.51
CA TYR A 140 -6.12 13.79 -3.22
C TYR A 140 -6.03 14.42 -4.62
N LEU A 141 -7.12 14.37 -5.39
CA LEU A 141 -7.19 14.95 -6.73
C LEU A 141 -7.02 16.48 -6.72
N SER A 142 -7.46 17.14 -5.65
CA SER A 142 -7.29 18.57 -5.43
C SER A 142 -5.90 18.95 -4.90
N GLY A 143 -5.02 17.98 -4.66
CA GLY A 143 -3.67 18.20 -4.10
C GLY A 143 -3.67 18.53 -2.60
N ASN A 144 -4.79 18.35 -1.90
CA ASN A 144 -4.88 18.58 -0.45
C ASN A 144 -4.43 17.34 0.34
N TYR A 145 -3.13 17.06 0.30
CA TYR A 145 -2.53 15.88 0.92
C TYR A 145 -2.66 15.85 2.45
N LYS A 146 -2.79 17.02 3.12
CA LYS A 146 -3.03 17.07 4.57
C LYS A 146 -4.41 16.51 4.90
N ALA A 147 -5.45 16.96 4.18
CA ALA A 147 -6.80 16.45 4.38
C ALA A 147 -6.90 14.94 4.13
N VAL A 148 -6.20 14.42 3.11
CA VAL A 148 -6.13 12.97 2.86
C VAL A 148 -5.59 12.22 4.07
N ILE A 149 -4.49 12.70 4.67
CA ILE A 149 -3.88 12.06 5.84
C ILE A 149 -4.84 12.07 7.02
N ASP A 150 -5.43 13.23 7.34
CA ASP A 150 -6.34 13.38 8.47
C ASP A 150 -7.59 12.51 8.30
N GLN A 151 -8.19 12.50 7.11
CA GLN A 151 -9.37 11.69 6.81
C GLN A 151 -9.07 10.19 6.82
N CYS A 152 -7.91 9.74 6.33
CA CYS A 152 -7.51 8.33 6.42
C CYS A 152 -7.32 7.87 7.87
N ILE A 153 -6.73 8.71 8.72
CA ILE A 153 -6.60 8.44 10.16
C ILE A 153 -7.98 8.34 10.81
N GLU A 154 -8.88 9.28 10.51
CA GLU A 154 -10.24 9.30 11.04
C GLU A 154 -11.05 8.08 10.56
N LEU A 155 -10.92 7.72 9.28
CA LEU A 155 -11.59 6.55 8.69
C LEU A 155 -11.17 5.28 9.44
N LYS A 156 -9.88 5.12 9.72
CA LYS A 156 -9.38 3.99 10.51
C LYS A 156 -9.90 4.01 11.96
N LYS A 157 -9.95 5.18 12.59
CA LYS A 157 -10.46 5.34 13.96
C LYS A 157 -11.93 4.92 14.06
N ASN A 158 -12.73 5.28 13.07
CA ASN A 158 -14.18 5.06 13.08
C ASN A 158 -14.58 3.65 12.62
N PHE A 159 -13.87 3.08 11.64
CA PHE A 159 -14.24 1.82 10.99
C PHE A 159 -13.26 0.66 11.24
N GLY A 160 -12.15 0.91 11.93
CA GLY A 160 -11.14 -0.09 12.26
C GLY A 160 -10.00 -0.21 11.24
N PRO A 161 -9.03 -1.11 11.48
CA PRO A 161 -7.81 -1.21 10.68
C PRO A 161 -8.04 -1.61 9.22
N ASP A 162 -9.08 -2.41 8.95
CA ASP A 162 -9.42 -2.90 7.60
C ASP A 162 -10.16 -1.85 6.75
N ALA A 163 -10.46 -0.67 7.31
CA ALA A 163 -11.16 0.41 6.63
C ALA A 163 -10.32 1.08 5.53
N LEU A 164 -8.99 1.04 5.66
CA LEU A 164 -8.07 1.50 4.63
C LEU A 164 -8.00 0.43 3.53
N THR A 165 -8.89 0.54 2.55
CA THR A 165 -8.84 -0.30 1.35
C THR A 165 -7.52 -0.06 0.60
N PRO A 166 -7.03 -1.00 -0.23
CA PRO A 166 -5.77 -0.81 -0.94
C PRO A 166 -5.71 0.45 -1.81
N GLU A 167 -6.82 0.88 -2.42
CA GLU A 167 -6.90 2.15 -3.14
C GLU A 167 -6.72 3.35 -2.22
N ILE A 168 -7.41 3.36 -1.09
CA ILE A 168 -7.34 4.44 -0.10
C ILE A 168 -5.97 4.47 0.59
N GLY A 169 -5.42 3.30 0.90
CA GLY A 169 -4.07 3.17 1.44
C GLY A 169 -2.98 3.63 0.45
N LEU A 170 -3.19 3.47 -0.85
CA LEU A 170 -2.28 3.98 -1.88
C LEU A 170 -2.22 5.51 -1.87
N VAL A 171 -3.39 6.18 -1.93
CA VAL A 171 -3.42 7.64 -1.87
C VAL A 171 -2.93 8.17 -0.53
N PHE A 172 -3.13 7.42 0.56
CA PHE A 172 -2.58 7.75 1.88
C PHE A 172 -1.05 7.72 1.89
N ALA A 173 -0.43 6.63 1.41
CA ALA A 173 1.02 6.51 1.31
C ALA A 173 1.64 7.61 0.43
N LEU A 174 1.02 7.92 -0.71
CA LEU A 174 1.48 8.99 -1.59
C LEU A 174 1.36 10.36 -0.93
N SER A 175 0.26 10.62 -0.22
CA SER A 175 0.05 11.88 0.50
C SER A 175 1.06 12.08 1.64
N LEU A 176 1.40 11.01 2.37
CA LEU A 176 2.47 11.03 3.37
C LEU A 176 3.81 11.41 2.74
N ALA A 177 4.15 10.81 1.59
CA ALA A 177 5.39 11.14 0.87
C ALA A 177 5.41 12.61 0.43
N HIS A 178 4.28 13.13 -0.07
CA HIS A 178 4.14 14.54 -0.45
C HIS A 178 4.31 15.51 0.72
N GLN A 179 3.93 15.10 1.94
CA GLN A 179 4.14 15.87 3.17
C GLN A 179 5.52 15.66 3.81
N GLY A 180 6.44 14.98 3.11
CA GLY A 180 7.80 14.70 3.58
C GLY A 180 7.89 13.58 4.63
N MET A 181 6.79 12.90 4.90
CA MET A 181 6.71 11.77 5.84
C MET A 181 7.10 10.46 5.15
N VAL A 182 8.30 10.45 4.56
CA VAL A 182 8.76 9.40 3.63
C VAL A 182 8.88 8.03 4.33
N LYS A 183 9.29 7.99 5.60
CA LYS A 183 9.39 6.73 6.35
C LYS A 183 8.03 6.07 6.53
N ASP A 184 7.01 6.86 6.85
CA ASP A 184 5.65 6.38 7.04
C ASP A 184 5.02 5.97 5.70
N ALA A 185 5.31 6.74 4.64
CA ALA A 185 4.90 6.42 3.29
C ALA A 185 5.47 5.07 2.81
N ILE A 186 6.74 4.77 3.11
CA ILE A 186 7.36 3.48 2.78
C ILE A 186 6.67 2.36 3.56
N ALA A 187 6.50 2.51 4.87
CA ALA A 187 5.88 1.49 5.71
C ALA A 187 4.47 1.10 5.22
N ILE A 188 3.60 2.09 4.99
CA ILE A 188 2.25 1.85 4.50
C ILE A 188 2.28 1.39 3.03
N GLY A 189 3.12 2.02 2.21
CA GLY A 189 3.23 1.73 0.78
C GLY A 189 3.64 0.30 0.47
N GLU A 190 4.58 -0.28 1.23
CA GLU A 190 5.02 -1.67 1.04
C GLU A 190 3.88 -2.68 1.29
N GLN A 191 3.09 -2.50 2.35
CA GLN A 191 1.93 -3.35 2.64
C GLN A 191 0.86 -3.23 1.55
N ILE A 192 0.55 -1.99 1.14
CA ILE A 192 -0.47 -1.73 0.13
C ILE A 192 -0.04 -2.28 -1.23
N ALA A 193 1.24 -2.14 -1.59
CA ALA A 193 1.77 -2.70 -2.83
C ALA A 193 1.51 -4.22 -2.92
N ASN A 194 1.67 -4.96 -1.82
CA ASN A 194 1.40 -6.39 -1.79
C ASN A 194 -0.09 -6.72 -1.95
N LYS A 195 -0.96 -5.96 -1.28
CA LYS A 195 -2.41 -6.12 -1.46
C LYS A 195 -2.86 -5.77 -2.88
N LEU A 196 -2.18 -4.84 -3.55
CA LEU A 196 -2.45 -4.48 -4.94
C LEU A 196 -1.91 -5.51 -5.95
N GLN A 197 -0.81 -6.20 -5.66
CA GLN A 197 -0.25 -7.25 -6.55
C GLN A 197 -1.23 -8.42 -6.79
N THR A 198 -2.14 -8.69 -5.85
CA THR A 198 -3.14 -9.75 -5.98
C THR A 198 -4.35 -9.33 -6.79
N ARG A 199 -4.44 -8.05 -7.19
CA ARG A 199 -5.58 -7.50 -7.93
C ARG A 199 -5.35 -7.52 -9.45
N PRO A 200 -6.42 -7.64 -10.26
CA PRO A 200 -6.31 -7.56 -11.72
C PRO A 200 -5.69 -6.22 -12.18
N ASP A 201 -4.65 -6.28 -13.02
CA ASP A 201 -3.99 -5.08 -13.57
C ASP A 201 -4.79 -4.47 -14.73
N LEU A 202 -5.05 -3.15 -14.66
CA LEU A 202 -5.72 -2.39 -15.72
C LEU A 202 -5.00 -2.50 -17.07
N VAL A 203 -3.66 -2.60 -17.06
CA VAL A 203 -2.86 -2.79 -18.29
C VAL A 203 -3.24 -4.09 -18.99
N ILE A 204 -3.39 -5.17 -18.23
CA ILE A 204 -3.80 -6.49 -18.75
C ILE A 204 -5.24 -6.42 -19.28
N LEU A 205 -6.14 -5.76 -18.55
CA LEU A 205 -7.53 -5.57 -18.97
C LEU A 205 -7.62 -4.82 -20.32
N ARG A 206 -6.87 -3.72 -20.47
CA ARG A 206 -6.85 -2.94 -21.73
C ARG A 206 -6.34 -3.77 -22.91
N ALA A 207 -5.29 -4.56 -22.70
CA ALA A 207 -4.78 -5.47 -23.71
C ALA A 207 -5.84 -6.50 -24.15
N HIS A 208 -6.56 -7.11 -23.19
CA HIS A 208 -7.64 -8.05 -23.51
C HIS A 208 -8.82 -7.40 -24.20
N LEU A 209 -9.26 -6.21 -23.77
CA LEU A 209 -10.32 -5.46 -24.44
C LEU A 209 -9.96 -5.19 -25.90
N ALA A 210 -8.74 -4.74 -26.18
CA ALA A 210 -8.28 -4.53 -27.56
C ALA A 210 -8.35 -5.83 -28.38
N GLN A 211 -7.90 -6.96 -27.81
CA GLN A 211 -7.97 -8.28 -28.46
C GLN A 211 -9.42 -8.73 -28.72
N TRP A 212 -10.34 -8.51 -27.77
CA TRP A 212 -11.74 -8.88 -27.92
C TRP A 212 -12.45 -8.04 -28.97
N HIS A 213 -12.20 -6.72 -29.00
CA HIS A 213 -12.70 -5.83 -30.05
C HIS A 213 -12.20 -6.27 -31.44
N LEU A 214 -10.92 -6.63 -31.58
CA LEU A 214 -10.38 -7.18 -32.83
C LEU A 214 -11.09 -8.48 -33.26
N LYS A 215 -11.32 -9.41 -32.32
CA LYS A 215 -12.03 -10.67 -32.60
C LYS A 215 -13.48 -10.46 -33.03
N MET A 216 -14.13 -9.40 -32.55
CA MET A 216 -15.48 -9.01 -32.94
C MET A 216 -15.52 -8.17 -34.22
N GLY A 217 -14.38 -7.83 -34.82
CA GLY A 217 -14.28 -6.96 -36.00
C GLY A 217 -14.44 -5.47 -35.70
N ASP A 218 -14.54 -5.06 -34.43
CA ASP A 218 -14.61 -3.66 -34.01
C ASP A 218 -13.20 -3.05 -33.94
N LYS A 219 -12.72 -2.60 -35.09
CA LYS A 219 -11.38 -2.00 -35.21
C LYS A 219 -11.24 -0.68 -34.45
N GLU A 220 -12.32 0.11 -34.34
CA GLU A 220 -12.29 1.39 -33.61
C GLU A 220 -12.21 1.18 -32.09
N GLY A 221 -12.99 0.24 -31.56
CA GLY A 221 -12.91 -0.15 -30.15
C GLY A 221 -11.56 -0.74 -29.78
N ALA A 222 -10.95 -1.50 -30.70
CA ALA A 222 -9.59 -2.01 -30.52
C ALA A 222 -8.55 -0.89 -30.46
N LEU A 223 -8.63 0.07 -31.39
CA LEU A 223 -7.70 1.20 -31.45
C LEU A 223 -7.79 2.08 -30.19
N ARG A 224 -9.00 2.44 -29.75
CA ARG A 224 -9.20 3.23 -28.52
C ARG A 224 -8.62 2.57 -27.26
N ASN A 225 -8.70 1.25 -27.14
CA ASN A 225 -8.12 0.52 -26.02
C ASN A 225 -6.60 0.37 -26.14
N TYR A 226 -6.09 0.27 -27.37
CA TYR A 226 -4.66 0.24 -27.64
C TYR A 226 -3.98 1.58 -27.32
N GLU A 227 -4.56 2.72 -27.73
CA GLU A 227 -4.03 4.06 -27.41
C GLU A 227 -3.93 4.26 -25.89
N LYS A 228 -5.01 3.95 -25.16
CA LYS A 228 -5.00 4.03 -23.68
C LYS A 228 -4.00 3.08 -23.03
N LEU A 229 -3.73 1.92 -23.64
CA LEU A 229 -2.72 1.00 -23.17
C LEU A 229 -1.32 1.59 -23.38
N GLU A 230 -1.08 2.19 -24.55
CA GLU A 230 0.18 2.86 -24.88
C GLU A 230 0.48 4.01 -23.90
N ASP A 231 -0.52 4.86 -23.62
CA ASP A 231 -0.39 5.94 -22.62
C ASP A 231 0.04 5.41 -21.23
N LEU A 232 -0.58 4.32 -20.76
CA LEU A 232 -0.25 3.70 -19.48
C LEU A 232 1.17 3.12 -19.45
N LEU A 233 1.62 2.52 -20.56
CA LEU A 233 2.96 1.94 -20.67
C LEU A 233 4.03 3.04 -20.74
N ASP A 234 3.75 4.13 -21.45
CA ASP A 234 4.61 5.30 -21.53
C ASP A 234 4.80 5.96 -20.17
N GLU A 235 3.72 6.11 -19.39
CA GLU A 235 3.80 6.63 -18.03
C GLU A 235 4.67 5.75 -17.14
N ARG A 236 4.44 4.42 -17.16
CA ARG A 236 5.27 3.46 -16.41
C ARG A 236 6.74 3.54 -16.83
N GLU A 237 7.03 3.69 -18.12
CA GLU A 237 8.39 3.78 -18.65
C GLU A 237 9.08 5.09 -18.23
N ARG A 238 8.36 6.21 -18.19
CA ARG A 238 8.88 7.49 -17.66
C ARG A 238 9.28 7.36 -16.19
N VAL A 239 8.43 6.75 -15.38
CA VAL A 239 8.73 6.48 -13.96
C VAL A 239 9.94 5.57 -13.83
N ARG A 240 10.00 4.48 -14.60
CA ARG A 240 11.13 3.54 -14.62
C ARG A 240 12.44 4.22 -14.97
N LYS A 241 12.47 5.05 -16.02
CA LYS A 241 13.66 5.80 -16.45
C LYS A 241 14.13 6.78 -15.39
N LYS A 242 13.20 7.54 -14.79
CA LYS A 242 13.52 8.47 -13.69
C LYS A 242 14.13 7.74 -12.50
N LEU A 243 13.55 6.60 -12.12
CA LEU A 243 14.05 5.79 -11.01
C LEU A 243 15.41 5.16 -11.32
N ALA A 244 15.60 4.62 -12.53
CA ALA A 244 16.88 4.05 -12.96
C ALA A 244 18.02 5.08 -12.93
N ALA A 245 17.74 6.33 -13.33
CA ALA A 245 18.71 7.41 -13.23
C ALA A 245 19.12 7.69 -11.78
N SER A 246 18.19 7.63 -10.83
CA SER A 246 18.45 7.82 -9.39
C SER A 246 19.17 6.65 -8.72
N LEU A 247 18.92 5.41 -9.19
CA LEU A 247 19.53 4.20 -8.61
C LEU A 247 20.95 3.90 -9.13
N GLY A 248 21.37 4.53 -10.24
CA GLY A 248 22.63 4.21 -10.92
C GLY A 248 22.58 2.85 -11.64
N PRO A 249 23.73 2.30 -12.09
CA PRO A 249 23.77 1.00 -12.77
C PRO A 249 23.33 -0.10 -11.81
N ILE A 250 22.09 -0.57 -11.98
CA ILE A 250 21.55 -1.72 -11.26
C ILE A 250 22.18 -2.97 -11.91
N PRO A 251 22.86 -3.85 -11.15
CA PRO A 251 23.28 -5.16 -11.65
C PRO A 251 22.04 -6.03 -11.81
N ILE A 252 21.28 -5.79 -12.88
CA ILE A 252 20.21 -6.69 -13.28
C ILE A 252 20.93 -7.92 -13.83
N LYS A 253 20.84 -9.06 -13.14
CA LYS A 253 21.15 -10.37 -13.73
C LYS A 253 20.08 -10.67 -14.79
N THR A 254 20.11 -9.97 -15.91
CA THR A 254 19.28 -10.28 -17.06
C THR A 254 19.79 -11.56 -17.68
N ALA A 255 19.02 -12.64 -17.53
CA ALA A 255 19.13 -13.87 -18.30
C ALA A 255 18.77 -13.67 -19.80
N ARG A 256 19.22 -12.55 -20.42
CA ARG A 256 18.84 -12.14 -21.78
C ARG A 256 20.00 -12.00 -22.76
N GLU A 257 21.18 -12.52 -22.42
CA GLU A 257 22.28 -12.69 -23.38
C GLU A 257 22.60 -14.18 -23.56
N GLN A 258 21.61 -14.97 -23.97
CA GLN A 258 21.82 -16.28 -24.60
C GLN A 258 20.96 -16.36 -25.87
N THR A 259 21.16 -15.39 -26.75
CA THR A 259 20.84 -15.55 -28.18
C THR A 259 22.01 -14.97 -28.95
N ARG A 260 23.16 -15.63 -28.84
CA ARG A 260 24.21 -15.53 -29.85
C ARG A 260 24.50 -16.94 -30.31
N GLU A 261 24.17 -17.14 -31.58
CA GLU A 261 24.54 -18.21 -32.51
C GLU A 261 25.58 -19.20 -31.97
N ILE A 262 25.14 -20.44 -31.80
CA ILE A 262 26.03 -21.58 -31.58
C ILE A 262 26.46 -22.06 -32.98
N GLU A 263 27.63 -21.62 -33.44
CA GLU A 263 28.45 -22.47 -34.30
C GLU A 263 29.39 -23.32 -33.42
N PRO A 264 29.56 -24.62 -33.70
CA PRO A 264 30.34 -25.49 -32.84
C PRO A 264 31.82 -25.43 -33.19
N PRO A 265 32.71 -25.45 -32.18
CA PRO A 265 33.86 -26.34 -32.30
C PRO A 265 34.00 -27.25 -31.09
N VAL A 266 33.88 -28.54 -31.43
CA VAL A 266 34.56 -29.72 -30.91
C VAL A 266 35.89 -29.42 -30.19
N ASN A 267 35.95 -29.64 -28.86
CA ASN A 267 36.81 -30.63 -28.17
C ASN A 267 36.87 -30.42 -26.65
N PRO A 268 37.28 -31.46 -25.87
CA PRO A 268 36.64 -31.79 -24.61
C PRO A 268 37.34 -31.25 -23.35
N VAL A 269 36.47 -31.07 -22.35
CA VAL A 269 36.67 -31.01 -20.90
C VAL A 269 38.05 -31.43 -20.39
N GLU A 270 38.71 -30.54 -19.65
CA GLU A 270 39.39 -30.90 -18.40
C GLU A 270 39.52 -29.69 -17.47
N ASN A 271 38.88 -29.83 -16.29
CA ASN A 271 39.20 -29.22 -14.99
C ASN A 271 38.99 -27.69 -14.80
N ALA A 272 37.76 -27.32 -14.44
CA ALA A 272 37.47 -26.16 -13.59
C ALA A 272 36.48 -26.59 -12.49
N PRO A 273 36.63 -26.10 -11.25
CA PRO A 273 36.12 -26.74 -10.04
C PRO A 273 34.60 -26.64 -9.94
N GLU A 274 34.05 -27.72 -9.38
CA GLU A 274 32.66 -27.94 -9.01
C GLU A 274 31.99 -26.67 -8.50
N THR A 275 30.92 -26.30 -9.21
CA THR A 275 29.85 -25.45 -8.74
C THR A 275 29.51 -25.84 -7.30
N GLN A 276 29.74 -24.93 -6.35
CA GLN A 276 29.19 -25.05 -5.01
C GLN A 276 27.67 -25.15 -5.12
N GLU A 277 27.14 -26.37 -5.02
CA GLU A 277 25.76 -26.60 -4.60
C GLU A 277 25.60 -25.83 -3.28
N ALA A 278 24.89 -24.71 -3.34
CA ALA A 278 24.58 -23.93 -2.14
C ALA A 278 23.83 -24.86 -1.19
N ALA A 279 24.51 -25.29 -0.12
CA ALA A 279 23.95 -26.16 0.90
C ALA A 279 22.58 -25.60 1.32
N VAL A 280 21.52 -26.38 1.12
CA VAL A 280 20.17 -26.00 1.52
C VAL A 280 20.20 -25.77 3.03
N ILE A 281 20.11 -24.50 3.43
CA ILE A 281 20.17 -24.09 4.83
C ILE A 281 19.11 -24.91 5.60
N PRO A 282 19.47 -25.58 6.72
CA PRO A 282 18.53 -26.33 7.53
C PRO A 282 17.30 -25.48 7.87
N LEU A 283 16.10 -26.09 7.87
CA LEU A 283 14.84 -25.36 8.04
C LEU A 283 14.83 -24.47 9.29
N ASN A 284 15.36 -24.97 10.41
CA ASN A 284 15.43 -24.20 11.66
C ASN A 284 16.31 -22.96 11.54
N GLN A 285 17.45 -23.07 10.85
CA GLN A 285 18.36 -21.94 10.63
C GLN A 285 17.74 -20.92 9.64
N PHE A 286 16.98 -21.40 8.67
CA PHE A 286 16.21 -20.53 7.78
C PHE A 286 15.08 -19.80 8.50
N LEU A 287 14.31 -20.48 9.36
CA LEU A 287 13.25 -19.84 10.14
C LEU A 287 13.83 -18.79 11.12
N ALA A 288 14.99 -19.05 11.72
CA ALA A 288 15.70 -18.05 12.52
C ALA A 288 16.13 -16.82 11.68
N GLN A 289 16.56 -17.04 10.42
CA GLN A 289 16.84 -15.95 9.50
C GLN A 289 15.59 -15.13 9.18
N ILE A 290 14.43 -15.77 9.00
CA ILE A 290 13.14 -15.09 8.82
C ILE A 290 12.80 -14.25 10.06
N GLN A 291 12.97 -14.78 11.27
CA GLN A 291 12.72 -14.04 12.51
C GLN A 291 13.62 -12.80 12.63
N ASN A 292 14.89 -12.90 12.25
CA ASN A 292 15.78 -11.73 12.22
C ASN A 292 15.31 -10.69 11.20
N LEU A 293 14.81 -11.11 10.04
CA LEU A 293 14.24 -10.17 9.05
C LEU A 293 12.96 -9.51 9.55
N ILE A 294 12.11 -10.22 10.30
CA ILE A 294 10.93 -9.66 10.97
C ILE A 294 11.35 -8.60 12.00
N GLN A 295 12.34 -8.92 12.85
CA GLN A 295 12.86 -7.96 13.85
C GLN A 295 13.47 -6.71 13.19
N ASP A 296 14.18 -6.90 12.08
CA ASP A 296 14.74 -5.83 11.25
C ASP A 296 13.67 -5.06 10.44
N ARG A 297 12.38 -5.42 10.54
CA ARG A 297 11.26 -4.85 9.78
C ARG A 297 11.40 -5.01 8.26
N LYS A 298 12.11 -6.04 7.82
CA LYS A 298 12.31 -6.41 6.41
C LYS A 298 11.29 -7.47 5.98
N PHE A 299 10.01 -7.18 6.17
CA PHE A 299 8.90 -8.11 5.95
C PHE A 299 8.85 -8.62 4.50
N GLU A 300 9.09 -7.74 3.53
CA GLU A 300 9.08 -8.13 2.11
C GLU A 300 10.20 -9.11 1.75
N LYS A 301 11.41 -8.86 2.26
CA LYS A 301 12.54 -9.77 2.08
C LYS A 301 12.27 -11.13 2.73
N ALA A 302 11.60 -11.13 3.89
CA ALA A 302 11.20 -12.36 4.56
C ALA A 302 10.20 -13.16 3.70
N ARG A 303 9.13 -12.52 3.19
CA ARG A 303 8.17 -13.16 2.27
C ARG A 303 8.82 -13.73 1.03
N ASP A 304 9.67 -12.95 0.37
CA ASP A 304 10.38 -13.38 -0.84
C ASP A 304 11.23 -14.62 -0.61
N LEU A 305 11.98 -14.65 0.51
CA LEU A 305 12.78 -15.82 0.87
C LEU A 305 11.89 -17.04 1.13
N ILE A 306 10.77 -16.89 1.83
CA ILE A 306 9.85 -18.00 2.10
C ILE A 306 9.20 -18.50 0.81
N LYS A 307 8.74 -17.61 -0.08
CA LYS A 307 8.18 -17.97 -1.38
C LYS A 307 9.18 -18.76 -2.23
N ARG A 308 10.44 -18.31 -2.31
CA ARG A 308 11.51 -19.03 -3.02
C ARG A 308 11.73 -20.43 -2.45
N ARG A 309 11.80 -20.58 -1.13
CA ARG A 309 11.98 -21.89 -0.49
C ARG A 309 10.78 -22.81 -0.68
N ARG A 310 9.55 -22.29 -0.66
CA ARG A 310 8.33 -23.06 -0.97
C ARG A 310 8.37 -23.66 -2.37
N HIS A 311 8.95 -22.99 -3.36
CA HIS A 311 9.12 -23.54 -4.71
C HIS A 311 10.19 -24.64 -4.80
N GLN A 312 11.07 -24.74 -3.80
CA GLN A 312 12.19 -25.69 -3.77
C GLN A 312 11.89 -26.96 -2.97
N THR A 313 10.82 -26.99 -2.17
CA THR A 313 10.47 -28.13 -1.32
C THR A 313 9.15 -28.77 -1.73
N THR A 314 9.12 -30.10 -1.68
CA THR A 314 7.90 -30.91 -1.82
C THR A 314 7.47 -31.54 -0.48
N SER A 315 8.20 -31.26 0.61
CA SER A 315 7.89 -31.79 1.94
C SER A 315 6.67 -31.12 2.54
N ARG A 316 5.64 -31.89 2.88
CA ARG A 316 4.40 -31.37 3.48
C ARG A 316 4.65 -30.69 4.83
N GLU A 317 5.48 -31.29 5.68
CA GLU A 317 5.81 -30.72 7.00
C GLU A 317 6.56 -29.38 6.86
N GLU A 318 7.46 -29.29 5.87
CA GLU A 318 8.16 -28.03 5.58
C GLU A 318 7.23 -26.99 5.00
N LEU A 319 6.35 -27.35 4.07
CA LEU A 319 5.34 -26.44 3.51
C LEU A 319 4.39 -25.89 4.58
N GLU A 320 4.01 -26.68 5.57
CA GLU A 320 3.19 -26.24 6.70
C GLU A 320 3.94 -25.21 7.56
N LYS A 321 5.20 -25.50 7.94
CA LYS A 321 6.04 -24.55 8.70
C LYS A 321 6.33 -23.26 7.92
N LEU A 322 6.55 -23.33 6.61
CA LEU A 322 6.73 -22.15 5.76
C LEU A 322 5.44 -21.33 5.63
N SER A 323 4.28 -21.98 5.63
CA SER A 323 2.98 -21.29 5.63
C SER A 323 2.73 -20.59 6.96
N GLU A 324 3.09 -21.21 8.08
CA GLU A 324 3.05 -20.59 9.41
C GLU A 324 4.01 -19.40 9.50
N ALA A 325 5.22 -19.52 8.95
CA ALA A 325 6.18 -18.42 8.90
C ALA A 325 5.65 -17.21 8.10
N ILE A 326 4.97 -17.42 6.96
CA ILE A 326 4.31 -16.32 6.22
C ILE A 326 3.25 -15.65 7.09
N LYS A 327 2.42 -16.43 7.79
CA LYS A 327 1.39 -15.87 8.69
C LYS A 327 2.00 -15.03 9.80
N GLU A 328 3.12 -15.46 10.37
CA GLU A 328 3.83 -14.67 11.39
C GLU A 328 4.37 -13.36 10.80
N VAL A 329 4.95 -13.39 9.59
CA VAL A 329 5.42 -12.19 8.90
C VAL A 329 4.28 -11.20 8.69
N ASP A 330 3.15 -11.65 8.15
CA ASP A 330 2.00 -10.79 7.85
C ASP A 330 1.38 -10.23 9.15
N ALA A 331 1.24 -11.05 10.20
CA ALA A 331 0.73 -10.58 11.49
C ALA A 331 1.63 -9.51 12.14
N ARG A 332 2.95 -9.68 12.06
CA ARG A 332 3.91 -8.73 12.63
C ARG A 332 4.00 -7.43 11.83
N GLU A 333 3.84 -7.52 10.51
CA GLU A 333 3.74 -6.33 9.66
C GLU A 333 2.46 -5.54 10.00
N ASP A 334 1.32 -6.21 10.13
CA ASP A 334 0.05 -5.57 10.51
C ASP A 334 0.13 -4.90 11.89
N GLU A 335 0.73 -5.55 12.89
CA GLU A 335 0.96 -4.98 14.22
C GLU A 335 1.82 -3.71 14.16
N PHE A 336 2.94 -3.78 13.44
CA PHE A 336 3.85 -2.65 13.25
C PHE A 336 3.15 -1.46 12.57
N LEU A 337 2.32 -1.72 11.57
CA LEU A 337 1.60 -0.66 10.85
C LEU A 337 0.45 -0.09 11.69
N GLN A 338 -0.18 -0.92 12.52
CA GLN A 338 -1.17 -0.44 13.46
C GLN A 338 -0.55 0.53 14.47
N GLU A 339 0.62 0.19 15.03
CA GLU A 339 1.41 1.07 15.90
C GLU A 339 1.79 2.35 15.14
N ARG A 340 2.32 2.23 13.92
CA ARG A 340 2.75 3.38 13.12
C ARG A 340 1.62 4.36 12.85
N ILE A 341 0.44 3.87 12.47
CA ILE A 341 -0.73 4.73 12.23
C ILE A 341 -1.26 5.33 13.54
N SER A 342 -1.12 4.63 14.69
CA SER A 342 -1.45 5.22 16.00
C SER A 342 -0.56 6.43 16.29
N VAL A 343 0.75 6.29 16.05
CA VAL A 343 1.70 7.41 16.18
C VAL A 343 1.32 8.56 15.25
N LEU A 344 0.97 8.27 13.98
CA LEU A 344 0.49 9.30 13.05
C LEU A 344 -0.76 10.03 13.55
N SER A 345 -1.69 9.30 14.19
CA SER A 345 -2.90 9.88 14.77
C SER A 345 -2.57 10.83 15.92
N GLU A 346 -1.67 10.44 16.82
CA GLU A 346 -1.22 11.28 17.93
C GLU A 346 -0.50 12.54 17.41
N GLN A 347 0.34 12.37 16.39
CA GLN A 347 1.02 13.50 15.74
C GLN A 347 0.04 14.47 15.10
N SER A 348 -0.94 13.98 14.33
CA SER A 348 -1.98 14.83 13.71
C SER A 348 -2.76 15.61 14.78
N GLN A 349 -3.11 14.97 15.90
CA GLN A 349 -3.77 15.66 17.02
C GLN A 349 -2.91 16.79 17.60
N VAL A 350 -1.62 16.53 17.87
CA VAL A 350 -0.71 17.56 18.38
C VAL A 350 -0.55 18.72 17.40
N LEU A 351 -0.50 18.44 16.09
CA LEU A 351 -0.43 19.48 15.05
C LEU A 351 -1.71 20.32 15.04
N GLY A 352 -2.90 19.69 15.14
CA GLY A 352 -4.18 20.40 15.21
C GLY A 352 -4.30 21.29 16.46
N GLU A 353 -3.87 20.78 17.62
CA GLU A 353 -3.85 21.57 18.86
C GLU A 353 -2.89 22.77 18.76
N ALA A 354 -1.72 22.58 18.14
CA ALA A 354 -0.78 23.66 17.91
C ALA A 354 -1.31 24.70 16.91
N GLU A 355 -2.03 24.27 15.87
CA GLU A 355 -2.70 25.16 14.92
C GLU A 355 -3.73 26.05 15.64
N SER A 356 -4.59 25.47 16.49
CA SER A 356 -5.55 26.21 17.31
C SER A 356 -4.87 27.23 18.25
N LEU A 357 -3.74 26.86 18.88
CA LEU A 357 -2.98 27.78 19.72
C LEU A 357 -2.38 28.95 18.92
N ILE A 358 -1.99 28.74 17.66
CA ILE A 358 -1.51 29.81 16.78
C ILE A 358 -2.65 30.76 16.42
N GLU A 359 -3.83 30.24 16.13
CA GLU A 359 -5.04 31.04 15.85
C GLU A 359 -5.46 31.87 17.06
N GLU A 360 -5.30 31.34 18.28
CA GLU A 360 -5.51 32.05 19.55
C GLU A 360 -4.38 33.04 19.92
N GLU A 361 -3.39 33.25 19.05
CA GLU A 361 -2.17 34.04 19.29
C GLU A 361 -1.29 33.57 20.48
N ARG A 362 -1.50 32.34 20.95
CA ARG A 362 -0.73 31.67 22.02
C ARG A 362 0.50 30.95 21.45
N TYR A 363 1.33 31.73 20.74
CA TYR A 363 2.43 31.21 19.92
C TYR A 363 3.51 30.46 20.70
N GLU A 364 3.86 30.90 21.92
CA GLU A 364 4.84 30.20 22.75
C GLU A 364 4.39 28.79 23.16
N GLU A 365 3.11 28.64 23.50
CA GLU A 365 2.52 27.36 23.86
C GLU A 365 2.44 26.43 22.65
N ALA A 366 2.11 26.99 21.47
CA ALA A 366 2.14 26.26 20.21
C ALA A 366 3.56 25.72 19.92
N LEU A 367 4.61 26.55 20.05
CA LEU A 367 5.99 26.10 19.84
C LEU A 367 6.42 25.03 20.85
N SER A 368 5.99 25.16 22.11
CA SER A 368 6.25 24.14 23.13
C SER A 368 5.63 22.80 22.74
N LYS A 369 4.35 22.78 22.33
CA LYS A 369 3.70 21.55 21.84
C LYS A 369 4.39 20.97 20.61
N LEU A 370 4.71 21.81 19.61
CA LEU A 370 5.40 21.37 18.38
C LEU A 370 6.82 20.86 18.64
N SER A 371 7.43 21.18 19.78
CA SER A 371 8.75 20.67 20.16
C SER A 371 8.71 19.23 20.72
N LEU A 372 7.52 18.76 21.14
CA LEU A 372 7.32 17.40 21.63
C LEU A 372 7.31 16.35 20.50
N LEU A 373 7.08 16.79 19.26
CA LEU A 373 7.10 15.92 18.08
C LEU A 373 8.55 15.51 17.77
N SER A 374 8.78 14.19 17.68
CA SER A 374 10.12 13.58 17.67
C SER A 374 11.00 14.01 16.49
N SER A 375 12.31 13.76 16.59
CA SER A 375 13.27 13.98 15.50
C SER A 375 13.01 13.14 14.24
N GLU A 376 12.11 12.15 14.27
CA GLU A 376 11.69 11.44 13.05
C GLU A 376 10.78 12.29 12.15
N SER A 377 10.21 13.39 12.68
CA SER A 377 9.31 14.31 11.97
C SER A 377 10.03 15.53 11.36
N VAL A 378 11.36 15.51 11.27
CA VAL A 378 12.17 16.66 10.78
C VAL A 378 11.77 17.08 9.37
N ASP A 379 11.37 16.14 8.52
CA ASP A 379 10.97 16.41 7.13
C ASP A 379 9.46 16.67 6.98
N ASN A 380 8.70 16.69 8.08
CA ASN A 380 7.27 16.97 8.02
C ASN A 380 7.02 18.44 7.63
N VAL A 381 6.42 18.63 6.45
CA VAL A 381 6.12 19.94 5.86
C VAL A 381 5.18 20.75 6.76
N GLU A 382 4.16 20.10 7.31
CA GLU A 382 3.14 20.74 8.15
C GLU A 382 3.71 21.20 9.50
N LEU A 383 4.53 20.37 10.14
CA LEU A 383 5.26 20.75 11.35
C LEU A 383 6.13 21.99 11.12
N SER A 384 6.86 22.00 10.00
CA SER A 384 7.71 23.13 9.62
C SER A 384 6.89 24.39 9.35
N ARG A 385 5.74 24.27 8.68
CA ARG A 385 4.80 25.36 8.43
C ARG A 385 4.29 25.97 9.73
N LEU A 386 3.79 25.15 10.66
CA LEU A 386 3.25 25.61 11.95
C LEU A 386 4.34 26.25 12.83
N LYS A 387 5.55 25.67 12.89
CA LYS A 387 6.69 26.28 13.60
C LYS A 387 7.02 27.66 13.04
N ASN A 388 7.10 27.80 11.72
CA ASN A 388 7.38 29.08 11.07
C ASN A 388 6.26 30.11 11.31
N SER A 389 5.00 29.67 11.31
CA SER A 389 3.85 30.51 11.59
C SER A 389 3.90 31.06 13.04
N ALA A 390 4.12 30.18 14.02
CA ALA A 390 4.23 30.57 15.43
C ALA A 390 5.41 31.52 15.67
N ILE A 391 6.59 31.24 15.11
CA ILE A 391 7.77 32.13 15.19
C ILE A 391 7.46 33.50 14.58
N THR A 392 6.78 33.53 13.44
CA THR A 392 6.37 34.77 12.78
C THR A 392 5.40 35.58 13.65
N GLY A 393 4.42 34.90 14.28
CA GLY A 393 3.50 35.48 15.25
C GLY A 393 4.21 36.14 16.42
N ILE A 394 5.16 35.44 17.06
CA ILE A 394 5.98 35.98 18.17
C ILE A 394 6.74 37.21 17.72
N ILE A 395 7.46 37.13 16.59
CA ILE A 395 8.25 38.25 16.08
C ILE A 395 7.36 39.47 15.82
N ASN A 396 6.18 39.29 15.21
CA ASN A 396 5.28 40.40 14.95
C ASN A 396 4.70 40.99 16.24
N ARG A 397 4.28 40.17 17.21
CA ARG A 397 3.77 40.62 18.51
C ARG A 397 4.81 41.45 19.26
N GLU A 398 6.03 40.94 19.37
CA GLU A 398 7.12 41.63 20.08
C GLU A 398 7.62 42.86 19.31
N ARG A 399 7.68 42.83 17.97
CA ARG A 399 7.98 44.04 17.17
C ARG A 399 6.93 45.13 17.36
N ASN A 400 5.65 44.77 17.44
CA ASN A 400 4.58 45.72 17.70
C ASN A 400 4.70 46.33 19.11
N LYS A 401 5.06 45.52 20.11
CA LYS A 401 5.36 46.00 21.47
C LYS A 401 6.55 46.97 21.47
N ALA A 402 7.64 46.62 20.78
CA ALA A 402 8.80 47.49 20.61
C ALA A 402 8.45 48.80 19.88
N ALA A 403 7.61 48.74 18.84
CA ALA A 403 7.16 49.93 18.10
C ALA A 403 6.34 50.88 18.98
N ARG A 404 5.48 50.36 19.87
CA ARG A 404 4.74 51.18 20.85
C ARG A 404 5.68 51.91 21.80
N LEU A 405 6.72 51.24 22.31
CA LEU A 405 7.75 51.86 23.15
C LEU A 405 8.53 52.94 22.40
N PHE A 406 8.88 52.68 21.15
CA PHE A 406 9.59 53.66 20.30
C PHE A 406 8.75 54.91 20.05
N LEU A 407 7.44 54.75 19.77
CA LEU A 407 6.52 55.88 19.62
C LEU A 407 6.34 56.64 20.93
N ALA A 408 6.22 55.93 22.07
CA ALA A 408 6.17 56.56 23.38
C ALA A 408 7.43 57.38 23.67
N ALA A 409 8.61 56.87 23.31
CA ALA A 409 9.87 57.60 23.41
C ALA A 409 9.89 58.88 22.55
N LYS A 410 9.39 58.81 21.32
CA LYS A 410 9.33 59.95 20.41
C LYS A 410 8.43 61.07 20.92
N ASN A 411 7.36 60.72 21.62
CA ASN A 411 6.37 61.66 22.17
C ASN A 411 6.70 62.09 23.62
N CYS A 412 7.82 61.65 24.19
CA CYS A 412 8.21 61.95 25.56
C CYS A 412 9.18 63.14 25.60
N GLU A 413 8.83 64.17 26.36
CA GLU A 413 9.67 65.37 26.57
C GLU A 413 10.77 65.15 27.62
N ASP A 414 10.56 64.20 28.54
CA ASP A 414 11.48 63.83 29.60
C ASP A 414 12.61 62.93 29.06
N GLN A 415 13.83 63.45 29.08
CA GLN A 415 15.01 62.82 28.47
C GLN A 415 15.37 61.48 29.12
N GLU A 416 15.24 61.35 30.45
CA GLU A 416 15.51 60.08 31.14
C GLU A 416 14.47 59.01 30.78
N LYS A 417 13.19 59.39 30.72
CA LYS A 417 12.11 58.46 30.33
C LYS A 417 12.22 58.05 28.87
N LYS A 418 12.58 58.98 27.98
CA LYS A 418 12.85 58.69 26.57
C LYS A 418 13.95 57.66 26.41
N GLU A 419 15.07 57.82 27.12
CA GLU A 419 16.17 56.86 27.10
C GLU A 419 15.72 55.48 27.60
N ARG A 420 14.97 55.40 28.70
CA ARG A 420 14.42 54.13 29.21
C ARG A 420 13.56 53.41 28.17
N TYR A 421 12.64 54.12 27.51
CA TYR A 421 11.78 53.53 26.48
C TYR A 421 12.60 52.99 25.29
N LEU A 422 13.62 53.71 24.84
CA LEU A 422 14.49 53.26 23.75
C LEU A 422 15.36 52.07 24.15
N ARG A 423 15.89 52.03 25.38
CA ARG A 423 16.63 50.87 25.89
C ARG A 423 15.74 49.62 25.97
N SER A 424 14.52 49.74 26.50
CA SER A 424 13.56 48.62 26.52
C SER A 424 13.14 48.18 25.11
N CYS A 425 12.99 49.12 24.17
CA CYS A 425 12.75 48.80 22.76
C CYS A 425 13.90 47.97 22.18
N LEU A 426 15.15 48.39 22.42
CA LEU A 426 16.35 47.70 21.95
C LEU A 426 16.49 46.29 22.54
N GLU A 427 16.19 46.13 23.83
CA GLU A 427 16.22 44.84 24.53
C GLU A 427 15.25 43.83 23.90
N ILE A 428 14.00 44.23 23.66
CA ILE A 428 13.01 43.37 22.97
C ILE A 428 13.53 42.96 21.60
N LEU A 429 13.99 43.92 20.78
CA LEU A 429 14.43 43.63 19.42
C LEU A 429 15.68 42.72 19.38
N LYS A 430 16.65 42.93 20.28
CA LYS A 430 17.83 42.06 20.39
C LYS A 430 17.45 40.63 20.80
N SER A 431 16.55 40.49 21.77
CA SER A 431 16.07 39.17 22.21
C SER A 431 15.45 38.34 21.08
N LEU A 432 14.79 39.00 20.11
CA LEU A 432 14.22 38.32 18.94
C LEU A 432 15.28 37.80 17.98
N VAL A 433 16.38 38.55 17.80
CA VAL A 433 17.51 38.11 16.96
C VAL A 433 18.21 36.91 17.58
N ASP A 434 18.36 36.91 18.90
CA ASP A 434 19.02 35.82 19.63
C ASP A 434 18.17 34.55 19.64
N ARG A 435 16.84 34.68 19.83
CA ARG A 435 15.92 33.54 19.90
C ARG A 435 15.61 32.92 18.54
N PHE A 436 15.57 33.71 17.47
CA PHE A 436 15.11 33.25 16.15
C PHE A 436 16.05 33.65 15.00
N PRO A 437 17.36 33.37 15.07
CA PRO A 437 18.35 33.90 14.13
C PRO A 437 18.13 33.48 12.67
N ALA A 438 17.50 32.33 12.45
CA ALA A 438 17.21 31.78 11.13
C ALA A 438 15.87 32.27 10.53
N SER A 439 15.09 33.09 11.23
CA SER A 439 13.81 33.57 10.72
C SER A 439 14.00 34.54 9.55
N PRO A 440 13.18 34.45 8.48
CA PRO A 440 13.23 35.38 7.37
C PRO A 440 12.89 36.82 7.80
N LEU A 441 12.26 37.05 8.96
CA LEU A 441 11.96 38.40 9.44
C LEU A 441 13.12 39.10 10.16
N ILE A 442 14.23 38.39 10.41
CA ILE A 442 15.36 38.94 11.18
C ILE A 442 16.01 40.14 10.51
N TYR A 443 16.05 40.22 9.17
CA TYR A 443 16.62 41.40 8.51
C TYR A 443 15.86 42.67 8.87
N LYS A 444 14.52 42.60 8.98
CA LYS A 444 13.69 43.75 9.42
C LYS A 444 13.90 44.09 10.88
N VAL A 445 14.08 43.08 11.74
CA VAL A 445 14.39 43.31 13.16
C VAL A 445 15.74 44.02 13.30
N LYS A 446 16.76 43.60 12.54
CA LYS A 446 18.08 44.24 12.52
C LYS A 446 18.02 45.71 12.05
N ASP A 447 17.24 46.02 11.01
CA ASP A 447 17.00 47.41 10.57
C ASP A 447 16.35 48.25 11.68
N HIS A 448 15.36 47.71 12.39
CA HIS A 448 14.75 48.40 13.53
C HIS A 448 15.75 48.64 14.67
N ILE A 449 16.62 47.68 14.97
CA ILE A 449 17.69 47.83 15.97
C ILE A 449 18.60 49.00 15.60
N GLN A 450 19.00 49.11 14.33
CA GLN A 450 19.85 50.23 13.86
C GLN A 450 19.16 51.58 14.10
N ARG A 451 17.87 51.70 13.73
CA ARG A 451 17.12 52.96 13.93
C ARG A 451 17.00 53.36 15.41
N VAL A 452 16.72 52.40 16.30
CA VAL A 452 16.63 52.66 17.75
C VAL A 452 18.00 53.06 18.30
N THR A 453 19.08 52.43 17.82
CA THR A 453 20.45 52.75 18.23
C THR A 453 20.82 54.19 17.84
N MET A 454 20.50 54.60 16.61
CA MET A 454 20.71 55.99 16.17
C MET A 454 19.94 57.02 17.00
N GLU A 455 18.72 56.70 17.46
CA GLU A 455 17.96 57.59 18.34
C GLU A 455 18.52 57.65 19.77
N LEU A 456 19.12 56.57 20.26
CA LEU A 456 19.85 56.56 21.54
C LEU A 456 21.13 57.41 21.46
N GLU A 457 21.87 57.32 20.35
CA GLU A 457 23.09 58.11 20.12
C GLU A 457 22.83 59.62 20.07
N LYS A 458 21.61 60.06 19.71
CA LYS A 458 21.22 61.48 19.73
C LYS A 458 20.96 62.03 21.14
N LEU A 459 20.87 61.15 22.15
CA LEU A 459 20.58 61.54 23.54
C LEU A 459 21.84 61.65 24.40
N GLY A 460 22.96 61.06 23.96
CA GLY A 460 24.29 61.21 24.53
C GLY A 460 25.10 62.24 23.76
#